data_AF-A0A845YK17-F1
#
_entry.id   AF-A0A845YK17-F1
#
_cell.length_a   1.000
_cell.length_b   1.000
_cell.length_c   1.000
_cell.angle_alpha   90.00
_cell.angle_beta   90.00
_cell.angle_gamma   90.00
#
_symmetry.space_group_name_H-M   'P 1'
#
loop_
_entity.id
_entity.type
_entity.pdbx_description
1 polymer ?
#
loop_
_entity_poly.entity_id
_entity_poly.type
_entity_poly.pdbx_seq_one_letter_code
_entity_poly.pdbx_strand_id
1 'polypeptide(L)'
;MTTSDEFKEKLKAGEIVDALTLALSEAVELEITTWVSSVHSDSKSAANVEQSSPGYRMRTRMNIVDGDINNEIGTHFIGNGPYTELRQFHMEQVLEGRQIIRQNLESIQQLFTVIANTLSQLPKDSRQLEEQNSLLSPSPEDDLK
;
A
#
# COMPACT_ATOMS: atom_id res chain seq x y z
N MET A 1 11.13 -16.47 1.00
CA MET A 1 9.89 -15.98 0.38
C MET A 1 10.08 -14.55 -0.09
N THR A 2 9.16 -14.03 -0.92
CA THR A 2 8.92 -12.57 -0.97
C THR A 2 7.94 -12.18 0.13
N THR A 3 7.97 -10.90 0.54
CA THR A 3 6.93 -10.25 1.36
C THR A 3 5.51 -10.54 0.86
N SER A 4 5.33 -10.50 -0.46
CA SER A 4 4.07 -10.84 -1.13
C SER A 4 3.62 -12.30 -0.88
N ASP A 5 4.53 -13.24 -0.67
CA ASP A 5 4.16 -14.65 -0.41
C ASP A 5 3.76 -14.86 1.05
N GLU A 6 4.54 -14.31 1.97
CA GLU A 6 4.28 -14.33 3.41
C GLU A 6 2.97 -13.60 3.75
N PHE A 7 2.67 -12.49 3.06
CA PHE A 7 1.37 -11.81 3.11
C PHE A 7 0.20 -12.74 2.76
N LYS A 8 0.33 -13.51 1.66
CA LYS A 8 -0.70 -14.46 1.22
C LYS A 8 -0.87 -15.63 2.20
N GLU A 9 0.21 -16.04 2.89
CA GLU A 9 0.15 -17.10 3.90
C GLU A 9 -0.52 -16.61 5.18
N LYS A 10 -0.16 -15.43 5.70
CA LYS A 10 -0.80 -14.82 6.86
C LYS A 10 -2.30 -14.53 6.62
N LEU A 11 -2.67 -14.05 5.43
CA LEU A 11 -4.08 -13.95 5.03
C LEU A 11 -4.83 -15.30 5.06
N LYS A 12 -4.23 -16.38 4.54
CA LYS A 12 -4.84 -17.73 4.55
C LYS A 12 -4.95 -18.30 5.97
N ALA A 13 -4.02 -17.97 6.86
CA ALA A 13 -4.05 -18.38 8.27
C ALA A 13 -5.13 -17.63 9.09
N GLY A 14 -5.69 -16.54 8.56
CA GLY A 14 -6.56 -15.63 9.31
C GLY A 14 -5.79 -14.63 10.19
N GLU A 15 -4.47 -14.54 10.04
CA GLU A 15 -3.58 -13.60 10.72
C GLU A 15 -3.65 -12.21 10.04
N ILE A 16 -4.87 -11.66 9.95
CA ILE A 16 -5.17 -10.43 9.19
C ILE A 16 -4.34 -9.23 9.71
N VAL A 17 -4.11 -9.16 11.02
CA VAL A 17 -3.31 -8.10 11.64
C VAL A 17 -1.86 -8.19 11.19
N ASP A 18 -1.22 -9.35 11.33
CA ASP A 18 0.18 -9.54 10.93
C ASP A 18 0.38 -9.39 9.42
N ALA A 19 -0.56 -9.88 8.61
CA ALA A 19 -0.56 -9.68 7.15
C ALA A 19 -0.56 -8.18 6.82
N LEU A 20 -1.39 -7.39 7.53
CA LEU A 20 -1.44 -5.94 7.37
C LEU A 20 -0.16 -5.26 7.89
N THR A 21 0.39 -5.70 9.02
CA THR A 21 1.68 -5.19 9.54
C THR A 21 2.80 -5.43 8.53
N LEU A 22 2.84 -6.60 7.89
CA LEU A 22 3.82 -6.89 6.84
C LEU A 22 3.60 -5.99 5.61
N ALA A 23 2.36 -5.88 5.11
CA ALA A 23 2.03 -5.05 3.95
C ALA A 23 2.20 -3.54 4.19
N LEU A 24 2.14 -3.07 5.44
CA LEU A 24 2.44 -1.70 5.84
C LEU A 24 3.93 -1.49 6.21
N SER A 25 4.70 -2.57 6.43
CA SER A 25 6.16 -2.51 6.59
C SER A 25 6.90 -2.47 5.25
N GLU A 26 6.23 -2.83 4.14
CA GLU A 26 6.70 -2.42 2.82
C GLU A 26 6.53 -0.90 2.68
N ALA A 27 7.64 -0.19 2.50
CA ALA A 27 7.69 1.27 2.56
C ALA A 27 6.71 1.94 1.58
N VAL A 28 5.70 2.62 2.12
CA VAL A 28 4.79 3.47 1.36
C VAL A 28 5.55 4.71 0.91
N GLU A 29 6.07 4.65 -0.32
CA GLU A 29 6.87 5.72 -0.91
C GLU A 29 6.01 6.75 -1.63
N LEU A 30 6.13 8.01 -1.20
CA LEU A 30 5.65 9.17 -1.94
C LEU A 30 6.82 9.81 -2.69
N GLU A 31 6.82 9.69 -4.02
CA GLU A 31 7.64 10.54 -4.88
C GLU A 31 6.79 11.64 -5.53
N ILE A 32 7.28 12.89 -5.43
CA ILE A 32 6.77 14.04 -6.17
C ILE A 32 7.94 14.68 -6.90
N THR A 33 7.85 14.80 -8.21
CA THR A 33 8.85 15.46 -9.07
C THR A 33 8.21 16.61 -9.85
N THR A 34 8.68 17.83 -9.63
CA THR A 34 8.27 19.05 -10.35
C THR A 34 9.42 19.52 -11.22
N TRP A 35 9.22 19.57 -12.54
CA TRP A 35 10.28 19.87 -13.51
C TRP A 35 9.76 20.82 -14.59
N VAL A 36 10.68 21.57 -15.20
CA VAL A 36 10.36 22.47 -16.33
C VAL A 36 10.76 21.80 -17.63
N SER A 37 9.79 21.59 -18.52
CA SER A 37 10.04 21.05 -19.86
C SER A 37 10.58 22.12 -20.81
N SER A 38 11.51 21.73 -21.67
CA SER A 38 12.05 22.59 -22.72
C SER A 38 11.45 22.23 -24.08
N VAL A 39 11.01 23.23 -24.84
CA VAL A 39 10.35 23.08 -26.15
C VAL A 39 11.31 22.56 -27.25
N HIS A 40 12.52 22.14 -26.88
CA HIS A 40 13.51 21.53 -27.79
C HIS A 40 13.84 20.06 -27.45
N SER A 41 13.16 19.44 -26.48
CA SER A 41 13.25 17.99 -26.25
C SER A 41 12.37 17.21 -27.24
N ASP A 42 12.75 17.26 -28.52
CA ASP A 42 12.14 16.50 -29.62
C ASP A 42 12.50 15.00 -29.52
N SER A 43 11.98 14.31 -28.50
CA SER A 43 12.15 12.88 -28.31
C SER A 43 10.81 12.19 -28.09
N LYS A 44 10.38 11.42 -29.07
CA LYS A 44 9.16 10.60 -29.04
C LYS A 44 9.34 9.35 -28.17
N SER A 45 9.55 9.55 -26.87
CA SER A 45 9.66 8.46 -25.90
C SER A 45 9.21 8.90 -24.51
N ALA A 46 7.99 8.50 -24.12
CA ALA A 46 7.46 8.71 -22.77
C ALA A 46 8.28 7.97 -21.67
N ALA A 47 9.22 7.11 -22.06
CA ALA A 47 10.18 6.44 -21.18
C ALA A 47 11.39 7.30 -20.77
N ASN A 48 11.63 8.47 -21.39
CA ASN A 48 12.78 9.34 -21.06
C ASN A 48 12.44 10.50 -20.11
N VAL A 49 11.25 10.50 -19.50
CA VAL A 49 10.78 11.58 -18.60
C VAL A 49 11.63 11.73 -17.33
N GLU A 50 12.34 10.68 -16.91
CA GLU A 50 13.25 10.72 -15.75
C GLU A 50 14.46 11.66 -15.93
N GLN A 51 14.82 12.00 -17.17
CA GLN A 51 16.01 12.78 -17.52
C GLN A 51 15.71 14.25 -17.86
N SER A 52 14.90 14.90 -17.03
CA SER A 52 15.04 16.35 -16.84
C SER A 52 16.45 16.64 -16.31
N SER A 53 17.16 17.57 -16.93
CA SER A 53 18.59 17.80 -16.66
C SER A 53 18.84 18.30 -15.23
N PRO A 54 19.93 17.89 -14.57
CA PRO A 54 20.26 18.34 -13.22
C PRO A 54 20.25 19.88 -13.12
N GLY A 55 19.40 20.41 -12.24
CA GLY A 55 19.14 21.85 -12.13
C GLY A 55 17.73 22.29 -12.56
N TYR A 56 17.04 21.53 -13.42
CA TYR A 56 15.72 21.85 -14.00
C TYR A 56 14.53 21.09 -13.35
N ARG A 57 14.78 20.37 -12.26
CA ARG A 57 13.77 19.68 -11.45
C ARG A 57 13.92 19.95 -9.96
N MET A 58 12.85 19.68 -9.22
CA MET A 58 12.84 19.42 -7.79
C MET A 58 12.16 18.05 -7.58
N ARG A 59 12.68 17.26 -6.66
CA ARG A 59 12.20 15.90 -6.37
C ARG A 59 12.18 15.69 -4.87
N THR A 60 11.02 15.34 -4.33
CA THR A 60 10.84 14.90 -2.94
C THR A 60 10.49 13.42 -2.97
N ARG A 61 11.32 12.60 -2.34
CA ARG A 61 11.12 11.15 -2.14
C ARG A 61 10.98 10.89 -0.64
N MET A 62 9.80 10.47 -0.20
CA MET A 62 9.46 10.30 1.21
C MET A 62 8.97 8.88 1.50
N ASN A 63 9.57 8.24 2.49
CA ASN A 63 9.01 7.04 3.10
C ASN A 63 8.00 7.47 4.18
N ILE A 64 6.72 7.15 3.98
CA ILE A 64 5.62 7.58 4.86
C ILE A 64 5.61 6.77 6.18
N VAL A 65 6.29 5.62 6.22
CA VAL A 65 6.33 4.72 7.38
C VAL A 65 7.52 5.05 8.29
N ASP A 66 8.73 5.04 7.74
CA ASP A 66 9.96 5.30 8.51
C ASP A 66 10.24 6.82 8.68
N GLY A 67 9.58 7.67 7.90
CA GLY A 67 9.71 9.13 7.96
C GLY A 67 10.93 9.70 7.23
N ASP A 68 11.71 8.88 6.52
CA ASP A 68 12.83 9.33 5.68
C ASP A 68 12.37 10.28 4.58
N ILE A 69 13.04 11.43 4.43
CA ILE A 69 12.75 12.42 3.38
C ILE A 69 14.04 12.77 2.63
N ASN A 70 14.06 12.49 1.33
CA ASN A 70 15.15 12.82 0.41
C ASN A 70 14.67 13.93 -0.54
N ASN A 71 15.37 15.07 -0.55
CA ASN A 71 15.02 16.24 -1.35
C ASN A 71 16.15 16.62 -2.32
N GLU A 72 15.83 16.68 -3.61
CA GLU A 72 16.66 17.29 -4.65
C GLU A 72 16.02 18.64 -5.04
N ILE A 73 16.78 19.73 -5.01
CA ILE A 73 16.32 21.05 -5.48
C ILE A 73 17.32 21.56 -6.51
N GLY A 74 16.85 21.67 -7.77
CA GLY A 74 17.65 22.22 -8.85
C GLY A 74 18.05 23.67 -8.61
N THR A 75 19.24 24.05 -9.08
CA THR A 75 19.80 25.40 -8.90
C THR A 75 18.89 26.53 -9.43
N HIS A 76 18.03 26.24 -10.40
CA HIS A 76 17.14 27.22 -11.03
C HIS A 76 15.92 27.59 -10.16
N PHE A 77 15.70 26.89 -9.05
CA PHE A 77 14.62 27.11 -8.08
C PHE A 77 15.11 27.79 -6.77
N ILE A 78 16.38 28.22 -6.73
CA ILE A 78 17.07 28.74 -5.54
C ILE A 78 17.38 30.24 -5.73
N GLY A 79 17.27 31.02 -4.65
CA GLY A 79 17.60 32.44 -4.63
C GLY A 79 16.67 33.25 -5.54
N ASN A 80 17.24 33.88 -6.57
CA ASN A 80 16.52 34.60 -7.63
C ASN A 80 16.53 33.80 -8.95
N GLY A 81 16.57 32.47 -8.88
CA GLY A 81 16.53 31.59 -10.05
C GLY A 81 15.20 31.69 -10.81
N PRO A 82 15.18 31.42 -12.14
CA PRO A 82 14.05 31.69 -13.02
C PRO A 82 12.78 30.88 -12.68
N TYR A 83 12.89 29.85 -11.83
CA TYR A 83 11.78 29.00 -11.43
C TYR A 83 11.53 29.01 -9.91
N THR A 84 12.06 30.00 -9.18
CA THR A 84 11.94 30.08 -7.71
C THR A 84 10.49 30.05 -7.22
N GLU A 85 9.54 30.61 -7.96
CA GLU A 85 8.10 30.58 -7.63
C GLU A 85 7.54 29.15 -7.60
N LEU A 86 8.01 28.27 -8.51
CA LEU A 86 7.58 26.86 -8.56
C LEU A 86 8.00 26.07 -7.32
N ARG A 87 8.99 26.56 -6.54
CA ARG A 87 9.39 25.95 -5.27
C ARG A 87 8.25 25.97 -4.25
N GLN A 88 7.44 27.04 -4.22
CA GLN A 88 6.28 27.13 -3.33
C GLN A 88 5.23 26.09 -3.73
N PHE A 89 4.86 26.05 -5.01
CA PHE A 89 3.95 25.05 -5.58
C PHE A 89 4.40 23.60 -5.28
N HIS A 90 5.69 23.30 -5.44
CA HIS A 90 6.23 21.96 -5.14
C HIS A 90 6.11 21.61 -3.65
N MET A 91 6.38 22.56 -2.74
CA MET A 91 6.20 22.34 -1.29
C MET A 91 4.71 22.17 -0.91
N GLU A 92 3.80 22.89 -1.57
CA GLU A 92 2.35 22.73 -1.39
C GLU A 92 1.90 21.33 -1.84
N GLN A 93 2.33 20.87 -3.02
CA GLN A 93 2.04 19.51 -3.49
C GLN A 93 2.64 18.42 -2.60
N VAL A 94 3.83 18.65 -2.02
CA VAL A 94 4.43 17.72 -1.02
C VAL A 94 3.62 17.65 0.27
N LEU A 95 3.11 18.79 0.77
CA LEU A 95 2.25 18.83 1.95
C LEU A 95 0.89 18.18 1.70
N GLU A 96 0.27 18.47 0.56
CA GLU A 96 -1.02 17.92 0.13
C GLU A 96 -0.93 16.40 -0.11
N GLY A 97 0.04 15.93 -0.90
CA GLY A 97 0.24 14.51 -1.20
C GLY A 97 0.50 13.67 0.07
N ARG A 98 1.31 14.20 1.00
CA ARG A 98 1.54 13.55 2.31
C ARG A 98 0.25 13.49 3.14
N GLN A 99 -0.57 14.53 3.12
CA GLN A 99 -1.84 14.55 3.84
C GLN A 99 -2.86 13.56 3.24
N ILE A 100 -2.93 13.46 1.90
CA ILE A 100 -3.78 12.50 1.20
C ILE A 100 -3.37 11.07 1.53
N ILE A 101 -2.09 10.72 1.42
CA ILE A 101 -1.62 9.35 1.72
C ILE A 101 -1.85 9.00 3.19
N ARG A 102 -1.58 9.92 4.13
CA ARG A 102 -1.89 9.69 5.55
C ARG A 102 -3.39 9.42 5.76
N GLN A 103 -4.27 10.20 5.13
CA GLN A 103 -5.71 9.99 5.25
C GLN A 103 -6.16 8.65 4.65
N ASN A 104 -5.54 8.23 3.54
CA ASN A 104 -5.79 6.93 2.93
C ASN A 104 -5.36 5.78 3.85
N LEU A 105 -4.17 5.86 4.47
CA LEU A 105 -3.68 4.85 5.42
C LEU A 105 -4.58 4.76 6.67
N GLU A 106 -4.98 5.90 7.24
CA GLU A 106 -5.97 5.95 8.35
C GLU A 106 -7.31 5.31 7.94
N SER A 107 -7.79 5.56 6.72
CA SER A 107 -9.04 4.97 6.21
C SER A 107 -8.93 3.46 5.98
N ILE A 108 -7.80 3.00 5.46
CA ILE A 108 -7.48 1.57 5.25
C ILE A 108 -7.44 0.84 6.61
N GLN A 109 -6.81 1.43 7.62
CA GLN A 109 -6.78 0.88 8.99
C GLN A 109 -8.20 0.75 9.59
N GLN A 110 -9.06 1.76 9.38
CA GLN A 110 -10.46 1.71 9.83
C GLN A 110 -11.26 0.60 9.13
N LEU A 111 -11.14 0.48 7.79
CA LEU A 111 -11.79 -0.58 7.03
C LEU A 111 -11.36 -1.98 7.48
N PHE A 112 -10.05 -2.19 7.70
CA PHE A 112 -9.55 -3.47 8.22
C PHE A 112 -10.01 -3.75 9.67
N THR A 113 -10.16 -2.73 10.51
CA THR A 113 -10.73 -2.87 11.86
C THR A 113 -12.18 -3.38 11.79
N VAL A 114 -12.99 -2.86 10.86
CA VAL A 114 -14.34 -3.37 10.61
C VAL A 114 -14.32 -4.82 10.11
N ILE A 115 -13.47 -5.14 9.15
CA ILE A 115 -13.36 -6.49 8.55
C ILE A 115 -12.88 -7.53 9.59
N ALA A 116 -11.90 -7.20 10.43
CA ALA A 116 -11.43 -8.10 11.48
C ALA A 116 -12.51 -8.36 12.54
N ASN A 117 -13.29 -7.32 12.89
CA ASN A 117 -14.39 -7.44 13.85
C ASN A 117 -15.58 -8.24 13.30
N THR A 118 -15.88 -8.20 11.99
CA THR A 118 -16.94 -9.04 11.40
C THR A 118 -16.48 -10.48 11.18
N LEU A 119 -15.24 -10.70 10.71
CA LEU A 119 -14.68 -12.06 10.55
C LEU A 119 -14.58 -12.82 11.88
N SER A 120 -14.19 -12.14 12.96
CA SER A 120 -14.11 -12.75 14.31
C SER A 120 -15.48 -13.01 14.95
N GLN A 121 -16.57 -12.47 14.40
CA GLN A 121 -17.95 -12.70 14.85
C GLN A 121 -18.70 -13.75 14.01
N LEU A 122 -18.11 -14.29 12.94
CA LEU A 122 -18.69 -15.41 12.20
C LEU A 122 -18.73 -16.68 13.08
N PRO A 123 -19.89 -17.33 13.26
CA PRO A 123 -19.98 -18.58 14.03
C PRO A 123 -19.11 -19.69 13.43
N LYS A 124 -18.46 -20.48 14.29
CA LYS A 124 -17.68 -21.66 13.88
C LYS A 124 -18.56 -22.90 13.63
N ASP A 125 -19.82 -22.68 13.24
CA ASP A 125 -20.84 -23.70 13.08
C ASP A 125 -20.70 -24.43 11.74
N SER A 126 -19.70 -25.30 11.68
CA SER A 126 -19.50 -26.26 10.58
C SER A 126 -18.96 -27.61 11.04
N ARG A 127 -18.73 -27.83 12.35
CA ARG A 127 -18.13 -29.07 12.89
C ARG A 127 -19.08 -30.00 13.64
N GLN A 128 -20.28 -29.55 14.03
CA GLN A 128 -21.23 -30.41 14.78
C GLN A 128 -22.16 -31.24 13.88
N LEU A 129 -22.17 -31.01 12.56
CA LEU A 129 -23.05 -31.72 11.61
C LEU A 129 -22.49 -33.08 11.14
N GLU A 130 -21.19 -33.33 11.29
CA GLU A 130 -20.58 -34.61 10.91
C GLU A 130 -20.72 -35.67 12.03
N GLU A 131 -20.54 -35.28 13.30
CA GLU A 131 -20.63 -36.22 14.43
C GLU A 131 -22.06 -36.79 14.62
N GLN A 132 -23.10 -35.98 14.40
CA GLN A 132 -24.50 -36.45 14.54
C GLN A 132 -24.91 -37.46 13.46
N ASN A 133 -24.40 -37.32 12.23
CA ASN A 133 -24.67 -38.29 11.16
C ASN A 133 -23.95 -39.63 11.37
N SER A 134 -22.85 -39.67 12.13
CA SER A 134 -22.12 -40.92 12.39
C SER A 134 -22.83 -41.84 13.39
N LEU A 135 -23.73 -41.31 14.22
CA LEU A 135 -24.47 -42.06 15.26
C LEU A 135 -25.71 -42.79 14.74
N LEU A 136 -26.07 -42.63 13.46
CA LEU A 136 -27.26 -43.23 12.83
C LEU A 136 -26.90 -44.30 11.79
N SER A 137 -25.96 -45.18 12.13
CA SER A 137 -25.73 -46.44 11.40
C SER A 137 -26.76 -47.49 11.83
N PRO A 138 -27.51 -48.13 10.92
CA PRO A 138 -28.49 -49.14 11.29
C PRO A 138 -27.81 -50.43 11.78
N SER A 139 -28.38 -51.06 12.81
CA SER A 139 -27.99 -52.42 13.19
C SER A 139 -28.28 -53.39 12.02
N PRO A 140 -27.38 -54.33 11.70
CA PRO A 140 -27.72 -55.44 10.81
C PRO A 140 -28.77 -56.32 11.48
N GLU A 141 -29.74 -56.80 10.70
CA GLU A 141 -30.76 -57.73 11.17
C GLU A 141 -30.14 -59.11 11.45
N ASP A 142 -30.50 -59.70 12.60
CA ASP A 142 -30.00 -61.00 13.05
C ASP A 142 -30.81 -62.13 12.39
N ASP A 143 -30.58 -62.34 11.08
CA ASP A 143 -31.31 -63.30 10.24
C ASP A 143 -30.36 -64.37 9.67
N LEU A 144 -30.27 -65.53 10.34
CA LEU A 144 -29.93 -66.83 9.72
C LEU A 144 -30.17 -68.05 10.64
N LYS A 145 -31.33 -68.70 10.41
CA LYS A 145 -31.62 -70.16 10.47
C LYS A 145 -30.83 -71.08 11.42
#